data_AF-N8WVC9-F1
#
_entry.id   AF-N8WVC9-F1
#
_cell.length_a   1.000
_cell.length_b   1.000
_cell.length_c   1.000
_cell.angle_alpha   90.00
_cell.angle_beta   90.00
_cell.angle_gamma   90.00
#
_symmetry.space_group_name_H-M   'P 1'
#
loop_
_entity.id
_entity.type
_entity.pdbx_description
1 polymer ?
#
loop_
_entity_poly.entity_id
_entity_poly.type
_entity_poly.pdbx_seq_one_letter_code
_entity_poly.pdbx_strand_id
1 'polypeptide(L)' 'MIAKACEYATGLKQLKYLSEQNLHLAAAQDEFQFVSKLDNQFTQSLQDLGTTYETGCVSQKK' A
#
# COMPACT_ATOMS: atom_id res chain seq x y z
N MET A 1 8.11 -3.86 14.77
CA MET A 1 7.53 -2.68 14.06
C MET A 1 7.40 -2.92 12.56
N ILE A 2 8.43 -3.44 11.87
CA ILE A 2 8.42 -3.68 10.42
C ILE A 2 7.34 -4.68 9.99
N ALA A 3 7.15 -5.79 10.72
CA ALA A 3 6.12 -6.78 10.42
C ALA A 3 4.70 -6.19 10.31
N LYS A 4 4.30 -5.34 11.28
CA LYS A 4 3.00 -4.64 11.23
C LYS A 4 2.92 -3.65 10.06
N ALA A 5 4.00 -2.91 9.76
CA ALA A 5 4.02 -2.02 8.61
C ALA A 5 3.83 -2.79 7.29
N CYS A 6 4.38 -4.00 7.20
CA CYS A 6 4.21 -4.87 6.04
C CYS A 6 2.80 -5.48 5.94
N GLU A 7 2.15 -5.79 7.07
CA GLU A 7 0.73 -6.17 7.10
C GLU A 7 -0.15 -5.03 6.60
N TYR A 8 0.07 -3.80 7.09
CA TYR A 8 -0.67 -2.62 6.62
C TYR A 8 -0.44 -2.38 5.12
N ALA A 9 0.80 -2.41 4.65
CA ALA A 9 1.11 -2.23 3.23
C ALA A 9 0.49 -3.33 2.35
N THR A 10 0.43 -4.58 2.85
CA THR A 10 -0.25 -5.68 2.14
C THR A 10 -1.76 -5.42 2.03
N GLY A 11 -2.41 -5.04 3.13
CA GLY A 11 -3.84 -4.72 3.13
C GLY A 11 -4.17 -3.52 2.25
N LEU A 12 -3.30 -2.52 2.23
CA LEU A 12 -3.47 -1.31 1.43
C LEU A 12 -3.39 -1.61 -0.08
N LYS A 13 -2.47 -2.49 -0.50
CA LYS A 13 -2.39 -2.96 -1.89
C LYS A 13 -3.62 -3.74 -2.33
N GLN A 14 -4.18 -4.57 -1.45
CA GLN A 14 -5.43 -5.29 -1.73
C GLN A 14 -6.62 -4.34 -1.84
N LEU A 15 -6.71 -3.34 -0.95
CA LEU A 15 -7.76 -2.33 -1.01
C LEU A 15 -7.68 -1.54 -2.32
N LYS A 16 -6.48 -1.11 -2.73
CA LYS A 16 -6.25 -0.39 -3.99
C LYS A 16 -6.79 -1.17 -5.19
N TYR A 17 -6.48 -2.46 -5.25
CA TYR A 17 -6.93 -3.35 -6.32
C TYR A 17 -8.46 -3.53 -6.34
N LEU A 18 -9.07 -3.66 -5.17
CA LEU A 18 -10.54 -3.74 -5.04
C LEU A 18 -11.21 -2.42 -5.44
N SER A 19 -10.67 -1.28 -5.02
CA SER A 19 -11.21 0.04 -5.39
C SER A 19 -11.07 0.29 -6.89
N GLU A 20 -9.98 -0.15 -7.52
CA GLU A 20 -9.78 -0.07 -8.97
C GLU A 20 -10.80 -0.90 -9.77
N GLN A 21 -11.19 -2.08 -9.27
CA GLN A 21 -12.24 -2.90 -9.88
C GLN A 21 -13.65 -2.31 -9.73
N ASN A 22 -13.87 -1.48 -8.70
CA ASN A 22 -15.18 -0.89 -8.39
C ASN A 22 -15.35 0.55 -8.95
N LEU A 23 -14.56 0.92 -9.96
CA LEU A 23 -14.43 2.28 -10.54
C LEU A 23 -15.75 3.00 -10.89
N HIS A 24 -16.86 2.26 -11.04
CA HIS A 24 -18.17 2.83 -11.39
C HIS A 24 -18.87 3.60 -10.25
N LEU A 25 -18.36 3.53 -9.02
CA LEU A 25 -18.89 4.28 -7.87
C LEU A 25 -17.97 5.45 -7.54
N ALA A 26 -18.51 6.68 -7.47
CA ALA A 26 -17.74 7.88 -7.10
C ALA A 26 -16.98 7.71 -5.78
N ALA A 27 -17.58 7.03 -4.80
CA ALA A 27 -16.94 6.67 -3.54
C ALA A 27 -15.72 5.73 -3.72
N ALA A 28 -15.79 4.78 -4.66
CA ALA A 28 -14.67 3.89 -4.94
C ALA A 28 -13.51 4.61 -5.64
N GLN A 29 -13.79 5.65 -6.45
CA GLN A 29 -12.77 6.49 -7.04
C GLN A 29 -12.06 7.36 -6.00
N ASP A 30 -12.80 7.94 -5.05
CA ASP A 30 -12.23 8.69 -3.93
C ASP A 30 -11.41 7.79 -3.00
N GLU A 31 -11.91 6.58 -2.68
CA GLU A 31 -11.17 5.57 -1.92
C GLU A 31 -9.90 5.14 -2.65
N PHE A 32 -9.96 4.90 -3.96
CA PHE A 32 -8.78 4.56 -4.76
C PHE A 32 -7.73 5.67 -4.73
N GLN A 33 -8.15 6.94 -4.84
CA GLN A 33 -7.22 8.08 -4.74
C GLN A 33 -6.63 8.21 -3.35
N PHE A 34 -7.42 7.98 -2.30
CA PHE A 34 -6.96 8.00 -0.91
C PHE A 34 -5.92 6.90 -0.65
N VAL A 35 -6.22 5.67 -1.05
CA VAL A 35 -5.32 4.52 -0.92
C VAL A 35 -4.05 4.73 -1.74
N SER A 36 -4.17 5.27 -2.96
CA SER A 36 -3.00 5.57 -3.80
C SER A 36 -2.07 6.60 -3.15
N LYS A 37 -2.62 7.62 -2.48
CA LYS A 37 -1.80 8.59 -1.74
C LYS A 37 -1.06 7.93 -0.57
N LEU A 38 -1.74 7.06 0.18
CA LEU A 38 -1.14 6.32 1.28
C LEU A 38 -0.02 5.37 0.81
N ASP A 39 -0.24 4.63 -0.28
CA ASP A 39 0.76 3.73 -0.89
C ASP A 39 2.03 4.49 -1.29
N ASN A 40 1.87 5.69 -1.88
CA ASN A 40 2.98 6.57 -2.22
C ASN A 40 3.74 7.06 -0.98
N GLN A 41 3.03 7.48 0.07
CA GLN A 41 3.64 7.93 1.33
C GLN A 41 4.40 6.80 2.05
N PHE A 42 3.84 5.59 2.06
CA PHE A 42 4.52 4.42 2.61
C PHE A 42 5.76 4.04 1.80
N THR A 43 5.67 4.12 0.46
CA THR A 43 6.83 3.87 -0.41
C THR A 43 7.94 4.87 -0.13
N GLN A 44 7.61 6.14 0.01
CA GLN A 44 8.58 7.19 0.33
C GLN A 44 9.19 6.99 1.73
N SER A 45 8.37 6.65 2.72
CA SER A 45 8.86 6.31 4.06
C SER A 45 9.83 5.13 4.04
N LEU A 46 9.53 4.09 3.25
CA LEU A 46 10.43 2.94 3.10
C LEU A 46 11.75 3.34 2.42
N GLN A 47 11.71 4.19 1.40
CA GLN A 47 12.90 4.74 0.75
C GLN A 47 13.76 5.56 1.72
N ASP A 48 13.14 6.39 2.57
CA ASP A 48 13.83 7.16 3.61
C ASP A 48 14.51 6.24 4.65
N LEU A 49 13.91 5.07 4.91
CA LEU A 49 14.47 3.99 5.72
C LEU A 49 15.56 3.17 4.98
N GLY A 50 15.92 3.54 3.75
CA GLY A 50 16.92 2.85 2.93
C GLY A 50 16.46 1.48 2.41
N THR A 51 15.16 1.22 2.40
CA THR A 51 14.57 -0.04 1.97
C THR A 51 13.46 0.19 0.94
N THR A 52 12.95 -0.88 0.35
CA THR A 52 11.80 -0.83 -0.55
C THR A 52 10.77 -1.84 -0.07
N TYR A 53 9.52 -1.74 -0.53
CA TYR A 53 8.50 -2.73 -0.19
C TYR A 53 8.95 -4.17 -0.52
N GLU A 54 9.64 -4.35 -1.65
CA GLU A 54 10.13 -5.65 -2.10
C GLU A 54 11.27 -6.17 -1.21
N THR A 55 12.25 -5.32 -0.94
CA THR A 55 13.42 -5.72 -0.15
C THR A 55 13.13 -5.81 1.35
N GLY A 56 12.25 -4.96 1.86
CA GLY A 56 11.90 -4.86 3.27
C GLY A 56 10.71 -5.73 3.67
N CYS A 57 9.63 -5.78 2.89
CA CYS A 57 8.40 -6.48 3.28
C CYS A 57 8.18 -7.82 2.58
N VAL A 58 8.53 -7.96 1.30
CA VAL A 58 8.41 -9.25 0.59
C VAL A 58 9.48 -10.23 1.06
N SER A 59 10.71 -9.76 1.33
CA SER A 59 11.79 -10.58 1.88
C SER A 59 11.53 -11.11 3.30
N GLN A 60 10.68 -10.46 4.10
CA GLN A 60 10.32 -10.93 5.46
C GLN A 60 9.28 -12.07 5.45
N LYS A 61 8.64 -12.35 4.31
CA LYS A 61 7.66 -13.46 4.18
C LYS A 61 8.30 -14.81 3.84
N LYS A 62 9.64 -14.89 3.82
CA LYS A 62 10.40 -16.10 3.50
C LYS A 62 10.93 -16.78 4.75
#